data_AF-A0A945AXI5-F1
#
_entry.id   AF-A0A945AXI5-F1
#
_cell.length_a   1.000
_cell.length_b   1.000
_cell.length_c   1.000
_cell.angle_alpha   90.00
_cell.angle_beta   90.00
_cell.angle_gamma   90.00
#
_symmetry.space_group_name_H-M   'P 1'
#
loop_
_entity.id
_entity.type
_entity.pdbx_description
1 polymer ?
#
loop_
_entity_poly.entity_id
_entity_poly.type
_entity_poly.pdbx_seq_one_letter_code
_entity_poly.pdbx_strand_id
1 'polypeptide(L)'
;MRRSLPVGLFVVWALLMVLPPYALWTLRGSWLADLDSPNVQAEWNQFRDDMKKQSDRSGPVQHKVPKSSEPPLRVWLRDYFWLAVVAWAVLASVLYGFFGLAILGVTRSGCAAADSLPSLE
;
A
#
# COMPACT_ATOMS: atom_id res chain seq x y z
N MET A 1 -29.82 -6.15 -14.89
CA MET A 1 -28.55 -5.38 -14.78
C MET A 1 -28.37 -4.62 -13.45
N ARG A 2 -29.41 -4.00 -12.86
CA ARG A 2 -29.28 -3.20 -11.62
C ARG A 2 -28.81 -3.94 -10.36
N ARG A 3 -29.13 -5.24 -10.22
CA ARG A 3 -28.76 -6.05 -9.04
C ARG A 3 -27.30 -6.54 -9.06
N SER A 4 -26.70 -6.65 -10.24
CA SER A 4 -25.32 -7.16 -10.40
C SER A 4 -24.25 -6.08 -10.23
N LEU A 5 -24.60 -4.80 -10.34
CA LEU A 5 -23.68 -3.68 -10.19
C LEU A 5 -23.08 -3.56 -8.77
N PRO A 6 -23.86 -3.60 -7.67
CA PRO A 6 -23.28 -3.59 -6.31
C PRO A 6 -22.47 -4.86 -6.01
N VAL A 7 -22.89 -6.01 -6.56
CA VAL A 7 -22.16 -7.28 -6.43
C VAL A 7 -20.81 -7.19 -7.14
N GLY A 8 -20.76 -6.64 -8.36
CA GLY A 8 -19.52 -6.44 -9.10
C GLY A 8 -18.56 -5.50 -8.38
N LEU A 9 -19.05 -4.37 -7.85
CA LEU A 9 -18.25 -3.45 -7.04
C LEU A 9 -17.67 -4.13 -5.79
N PHE A 10 -18.47 -4.93 -5.12
CA PHE A 10 -18.02 -5.69 -3.95
C PHE A 10 -16.95 -6.73 -4.30
N VAL A 11 -17.13 -7.47 -5.40
CA VAL A 11 -16.13 -8.45 -5.86
C VAL A 11 -14.81 -7.78 -6.21
N VAL A 12 -14.86 -6.66 -6.95
CA VAL A 12 -13.65 -5.89 -7.29
C VAL A 12 -12.96 -5.37 -6.03
N TRP A 13 -13.72 -4.85 -5.08
CA TRP A 13 -13.19 -4.39 -3.80
C TRP A 13 -12.55 -5.52 -3.00
N ALA A 14 -13.22 -6.67 -2.90
CA ALA A 14 -12.71 -7.84 -2.20
C ALA A 14 -11.41 -8.34 -2.85
N LEU A 15 -11.34 -8.36 -4.18
CA LEU A 15 -10.13 -8.68 -4.92
C LEU A 15 -9.00 -7.67 -4.61
N LEU A 16 -9.28 -6.37 -4.63
CA LEU A 16 -8.32 -5.33 -4.28
C LEU A 16 -7.86 -5.40 -2.81
N MET A 17 -8.69 -5.93 -1.92
CA MET A 17 -8.32 -6.15 -0.53
C MET A 17 -7.38 -7.34 -0.34
N VAL A 18 -7.59 -8.43 -1.08
CA VAL A 18 -6.86 -9.68 -0.87
C VAL A 18 -5.62 -9.80 -1.74
N LEU A 19 -5.69 -9.41 -3.01
CA LEU A 19 -4.60 -9.61 -3.98
C LEU A 19 -3.28 -8.95 -3.56
N PRO A 20 -3.23 -7.66 -3.20
CA PRO A 20 -1.96 -7.00 -2.90
C PRO A 20 -1.28 -7.53 -1.63
N PRO A 21 -1.97 -7.69 -0.47
CA PRO A 21 -1.38 -8.34 0.70
C PRO A 21 -0.94 -9.77 0.43
N TYR A 22 -1.74 -10.53 -0.34
CA TYR A 22 -1.41 -11.91 -0.69
C TYR A 22 -0.16 -12.00 -1.57
N ALA A 23 -0.07 -11.17 -2.63
CA ALA A 23 1.10 -11.11 -3.50
C ALA A 23 2.36 -10.68 -2.74
N LEU A 24 2.24 -9.71 -1.83
CA LEU A 24 3.37 -9.28 -1.01
C LEU A 24 3.80 -10.38 -0.03
N TRP A 25 2.85 -11.13 0.53
CA TRP A 25 3.11 -12.25 1.43
C TRP A 25 3.84 -13.41 0.74
N THR A 26 3.45 -13.76 -0.49
CA THR A 26 4.11 -14.85 -1.24
C THR A 26 5.53 -14.48 -1.65
N LEU A 27 5.77 -13.22 -2.02
CA LEU A 27 7.09 -12.70 -2.40
C LEU A 27 7.98 -12.40 -1.18
N ARG A 28 7.38 -12.17 -0.01
CA ARG A 28 8.10 -11.83 1.23
C ARG A 28 9.21 -12.83 1.57
N GLY A 29 8.96 -14.13 1.38
CA GLY A 29 9.92 -15.18 1.71
C GLY A 29 11.19 -15.12 0.86
N SER A 30 11.06 -14.97 -0.46
CA SER A 30 12.21 -14.89 -1.36
C SER A 30 12.99 -13.59 -1.16
N TRP A 31 12.30 -12.47 -0.93
CA TRP A 31 12.94 -11.18 -0.65
C TRP A 31 13.68 -11.19 0.69
N LEU A 32 13.11 -11.78 1.73
CA LEU A 32 13.81 -11.93 3.01
C LEU A 32 15.04 -12.83 2.89
N ALA A 33 14.96 -13.91 2.10
CA ALA A 33 16.11 -14.79 1.88
C ALA A 33 17.27 -14.08 1.15
N ASP A 34 16.96 -13.22 0.19
CA ASP A 34 17.97 -12.42 -0.52
C ASP A 34 18.57 -11.32 0.39
N LEU A 35 17.73 -10.67 1.19
CA LEU A 35 18.13 -9.67 2.18
C LEU A 35 18.87 -10.25 3.40
N ASP A 36 18.73 -11.54 3.66
CA ASP A 36 19.50 -12.30 4.67
C ASP A 36 20.92 -12.64 4.19
N SER A 37 21.26 -12.35 2.93
CA SER A 37 22.59 -12.65 2.41
C SER A 37 23.68 -11.84 3.13
N PRO A 38 24.84 -12.45 3.42
CA PRO A 38 25.95 -11.76 4.09
C PRO A 38 26.51 -10.60 3.25
N ASN A 39 26.33 -10.64 1.93
CA ASN A 39 26.74 -9.57 1.02
C ASN A 39 25.92 -8.29 1.25
N VAL A 40 24.59 -8.40 1.35
CA VAL A 40 23.71 -7.25 1.61
C VAL A 40 24.00 -6.62 2.98
N GLN A 41 24.30 -7.43 3.98
CA GLN A 41 24.72 -6.93 5.29
C GLN A 41 26.09 -6.23 5.23
N ALA A 42 27.04 -6.75 4.45
CA ALA A 42 28.36 -6.14 4.27
C ALA A 42 28.26 -4.80 3.55
N GLU A 43 27.45 -4.70 2.49
CA GLU A 43 27.17 -3.46 1.76
C GLU A 43 26.52 -2.42 2.68
N TRP A 44 25.55 -2.85 3.51
CA TRP A 44 24.94 -1.97 4.50
C TRP A 44 25.93 -1.47 5.54
N ASN A 45 26.83 -2.33 6.02
CA ASN A 45 27.87 -1.94 6.96
C ASN A 45 28.85 -0.94 6.32
N GLN A 46 29.25 -1.17 5.07
CA GLN A 46 30.11 -0.24 4.32
C GLN A 46 29.46 1.13 4.16
N PHE A 47 28.16 1.17 3.81
CA PHE A 47 27.40 2.41 3.73
C PHE A 47 27.38 3.16 5.08
N ARG A 48 27.17 2.45 6.19
CA ARG A 48 27.20 3.04 7.53
C ARG A 48 28.58 3.59 7.89
N ASP A 49 29.64 2.89 7.53
CA ASP A 49 31.02 3.31 7.78
C ASP A 49 31.39 4.54 6.95
N ASP A 50 30.94 4.62 5.70
CA ASP A 50 31.16 5.80 4.86
C ASP A 50 30.37 7.02 5.36
N MET A 51 29.13 6.81 5.81
CA MET A 51 28.34 7.85 6.49
C MET A 51 29.02 8.32 7.79
N LYS A 52 29.66 7.41 8.55
CA LYS A 52 30.43 7.77 9.74
C LYS A 52 31.64 8.64 9.39
N LYS A 53 32.42 8.26 8.38
CA LYS A 53 33.57 9.06 7.90
C LYS A 53 33.16 10.46 7.43
N GLN A 54 31.97 10.59 6.84
CA GLN A 54 31.42 11.88 6.39
C GLN A 54 30.90 12.72 7.57
N SER A 55 30.34 12.09 8.60
CA SER A 55 29.85 12.77 9.81
C SER A 55 30.97 13.31 10.71
N ASP A 56 32.14 12.67 10.68
CA ASP A 56 33.32 13.04 11.48
C ASP A 56 34.12 14.20 10.85
N ARG A 57 33.89 14.47 9.55
CA ARG A 57 34.41 15.68 8.90
C ARG A 57 33.54 16.86 9.33
N SER A 58 34.13 17.73 10.15
CA SER A 58 33.59 18.97 10.71
C SER A 58 33.05 19.98 9.68
N GLY A 59 32.04 19.59 8.90
CA GLY A 59 31.25 20.45 8.03
C GLY A 59 29.95 20.91 8.73
N PRO A 60 29.31 21.99 8.24
CA PRO A 60 28.12 22.56 8.87
C PRO A 60 26.90 21.61 8.89
N VAL A 61 26.91 20.52 8.13
CA VAL A 61 25.88 19.47 8.14
C VAL A 61 26.48 18.17 8.64
N GLN A 62 26.20 17.81 9.89
CA GLN A 62 26.54 16.50 10.42
C GLN A 62 25.45 15.50 10.00
N HIS A 63 25.81 14.55 9.13
CA HIS A 63 24.92 13.45 8.77
C HIS A 63 24.83 12.45 9.92
N LYS A 64 23.62 12.16 10.38
CA LYS A 64 23.41 11.20 11.47
C LYS A 64 23.64 9.79 10.95
N VAL A 65 24.55 9.05 11.57
CA VAL A 65 24.72 7.61 11.28
C VAL A 65 23.38 6.90 11.55
N PRO A 66 22.89 6.07 10.61
CA PRO A 66 21.65 5.31 10.82
C PRO A 66 21.68 4.54 12.15
N LYS A 67 20.55 4.42 12.86
CA LYS A 67 20.50 3.72 14.16
C LYS A 67 20.37 2.19 14.02
N SER A 68 19.85 1.72 12.89
CA SER A 68 19.60 0.29 12.64
C SER A 68 20.87 -0.44 12.18
N SER A 69 21.22 -1.52 12.89
CA SER A 69 22.28 -2.46 12.50
C SER A 69 21.91 -3.31 11.29
N GLU A 70 20.61 -3.56 11.08
CA GLU A 70 20.08 -4.31 9.94
C GLU A 70 19.62 -3.36 8.83
N PRO A 71 19.63 -3.81 7.56
CA PRO A 71 19.03 -3.08 6.44
C PRO A 71 17.58 -2.72 6.76
N PRO A 72 17.15 -1.46 6.57
CA PRO A 72 15.82 -1.00 6.97
C PRO A 72 14.70 -1.73 6.22
N LEU A 73 14.95 -2.13 4.97
CA LEU A 73 14.00 -2.89 4.15
C LEU A 73 13.71 -4.27 4.76
N ARG A 74 14.74 -4.94 5.30
CA ARG A 74 14.62 -6.22 5.99
C ARG A 74 13.76 -6.10 7.25
N VAL A 75 14.04 -5.09 8.07
CA VAL A 75 13.26 -4.78 9.28
C VAL A 75 11.80 -4.47 8.92
N TRP A 76 11.57 -3.72 7.86
CA TRP A 76 10.22 -3.37 7.40
C TRP A 76 9.42 -4.61 6.95
N LEU A 77 10.01 -5.46 6.11
CA LEU A 77 9.40 -6.71 5.63
C LEU A 77 9.19 -7.73 6.77
N ARG A 78 10.11 -7.80 7.73
CA ARG A 78 10.00 -8.73 8.87
C ARG A 78 8.97 -8.27 9.88
N ASP A 79 9.12 -7.05 10.39
CA ASP A 79 8.46 -6.60 11.62
C ASP A 79 7.23 -5.71 11.36
N TYR A 80 7.17 -5.01 10.21
CA TYR A 80 6.12 -4.02 9.90
C TYR A 80 5.16 -4.44 8.77
N PHE A 81 5.28 -5.66 8.25
CA PHE A 81 4.39 -6.19 7.21
C PHE A 81 2.91 -6.03 7.57
N TRP A 82 2.52 -6.45 8.79
CA TRP A 82 1.12 -6.35 9.22
C TRP A 82 0.64 -4.92 9.38
N LEU A 83 1.53 -3.99 9.74
CA LEU A 83 1.19 -2.57 9.79
C LEU A 83 0.83 -2.05 8.38
N ALA A 84 1.57 -2.48 7.35
CA ALA A 84 1.26 -2.14 5.97
C ALA A 84 -0.08 -2.75 5.51
N VAL A 85 -0.37 -3.99 5.88
CA VAL A 85 -1.66 -4.64 5.56
C VAL A 85 -2.83 -3.92 6.22
N VAL A 86 -2.71 -3.53 7.49
CA VAL A 86 -3.76 -2.78 8.19
C VAL A 86 -3.95 -1.40 7.57
N ALA A 87 -2.87 -0.67 7.27
CA ALA A 87 -2.95 0.62 6.61
C ALA A 87 -3.63 0.52 5.23
N TRP A 88 -3.27 -0.51 4.46
CA TRP A 88 -3.92 -0.82 3.18
C TRP A 88 -5.42 -1.05 3.35
N ALA A 89 -5.80 -1.90 4.31
CA ALA A 89 -7.20 -2.22 4.57
C ALA A 89 -8.02 -0.99 5.00
N VAL A 90 -7.45 -0.11 5.83
CA VAL A 90 -8.11 1.13 6.24
C VAL A 90 -8.32 2.05 5.04
N LEU A 91 -7.24 2.35 4.30
CA LEU A 91 -7.30 3.29 3.17
C LEU A 91 -8.24 2.80 2.07
N ALA A 92 -8.12 1.53 1.68
CA ALA A 92 -8.96 0.97 0.62
C ALA A 92 -10.44 0.85 1.06
N SER A 93 -10.73 0.68 2.36
CA SER A 93 -12.10 0.69 2.88
C SER A 93 -12.73 2.09 2.82
N VAL A 94 -11.98 3.12 3.24
CA VAL A 94 -12.44 4.52 3.19
C VAL A 94 -12.71 4.93 1.74
N LEU A 95 -11.80 4.59 0.83
CA LEU A 95 -11.93 4.91 -0.58
C LEU A 95 -13.16 4.24 -1.19
N TYR A 96 -13.36 2.95 -0.89
CA TYR A 96 -14.53 2.21 -1.34
C TYR A 96 -15.84 2.80 -0.81
N GLY A 97 -15.89 3.19 0.46
CA GLY A 97 -17.07 3.84 1.04
C GLY A 97 -17.43 5.12 0.29
N PHE A 98 -16.44 5.98 0.02
CA PHE A 98 -16.64 7.24 -0.69
C PHE A 98 -17.12 7.03 -2.13
N PHE A 99 -16.40 6.21 -2.90
CA PHE A 99 -16.78 5.93 -4.29
C PHE A 99 -18.09 5.16 -4.40
N GLY A 100 -18.36 4.24 -3.47
CA GLY A 100 -19.60 3.49 -3.40
C GLY A 100 -20.79 4.44 -3.25
N LEU A 101 -20.73 5.40 -2.32
CA LEU A 101 -21.76 6.42 -2.14
C LEU A 101 -21.92 7.31 -3.37
N ALA A 102 -20.82 7.76 -3.99
CA ALA A 102 -20.86 8.58 -5.20
C ALA A 102 -21.54 7.84 -6.38
N ILE A 103 -21.17 6.58 -6.62
CA ILE A 103 -21.74 5.75 -7.69
C ILE A 103 -23.23 5.48 -7.42
N LEU A 104 -23.60 5.15 -6.17
CA LEU A 104 -24.99 4.97 -5.76
C LEU A 104 -25.82 6.25 -5.95
N GLY A 105 -25.24 7.42 -5.65
CA GLY A 105 -25.88 8.71 -5.86
C GLY A 105 -26.18 8.98 -7.33
N VAL A 106 -25.16 8.89 -8.19
CA VAL A 106 -25.28 9.14 -9.65
C VAL A 106 -26.28 8.18 -10.30
N THR A 107 -26.23 6.89 -9.94
CA THR A 107 -27.10 5.87 -10.54
C THR A 107 -28.56 5.98 -10.09
N ARG A 108 -28.83 6.54 -8.89
CA ARG A 108 -30.19 6.86 -8.44
C ARG A 108 -30.74 8.10 -9.14
N SER A 109 -29.95 9.17 -9.23
CA SER A 109 -30.37 10.44 -9.87
C SER A 109 -30.62 10.29 -11.38
N GLY A 110 -29.79 9.52 -12.10
CA GLY A 110 -29.97 9.31 -13.54
C GLY A 110 -31.25 8.53 -13.91
N CYS A 111 -31.77 7.70 -12.99
CA CYS A 111 -33.02 6.96 -13.21
C CYS A 111 -34.26 7.82 -12.93
N ALA A 112 -34.22 8.65 -11.89
CA ALA A 112 -35.31 9.57 -11.58
C ALA A 112 -35.55 10.57 -12.73
N ALA A 113 -34.49 10.99 -13.43
CA ALA A 113 -34.60 11.85 -14.59
C ALA A 113 -35.19 11.16 -15.84
N ALA A 114 -34.95 9.85 -16.00
CA ALA A 114 -35.47 9.07 -17.13
C ALA A 114 -36.96 8.74 -17.00
N ASP A 115 -37.45 8.49 -15.77
CA ASP A 115 -38.87 8.24 -15.49
C ASP A 115 -39.74 9.51 -15.59
N SER A 116 -39.12 10.70 -15.58
CA SER A 116 -39.82 11.99 -15.67
C SER A 116 -40.02 12.52 -17.09
N LEU A 117 -39.65 11.78 -18.14
CA LEU A 117 -40.00 12.15 -19.51
C LEU A 117 -41.48 11.79 -19.76
N PRO A 118 -42.38 12.78 -19.91
CA PRO A 118 -43.77 12.49 -20.25
C PRO A 118 -43.82 11.82 -21.62
N SER A 119 -44.53 10.70 -21.71
CA SER A 119 -44.97 10.11 -22.97
C SER A 119 -45.79 11.16 -23.72
N LEU A 120 -45.16 11.83 -24.69
CA LEU A 120 -45.83 12.68 -25.65
C LEU A 120 -46.63 11.75 -26.60
N GLU A 121 -47.90 11.54 -26.25
CA GLU A 121 -48.96 11.25 -27.22
C GLU A 121 -49.52 12.57 -27.78
#